data_AF-A0A0C2SCY0-F1
#
_entry.id   AF-A0A0C2SCY0-F1
#
_cell.length_a   1.000
_cell.length_b   1.000
_cell.length_c   1.000
_cell.angle_alpha   90.00
_cell.angle_beta   90.00
_cell.angle_gamma   90.00
#
_symmetry.space_group_name_H-M   'P 1'
#
loop_
_entity.id
_entity.type
_entity.pdbx_description
1 polymer ?
#
loop_
_entity_poly.entity_id
_entity_poly.type
_entity_poly.pdbx_seq_one_letter_code
_entity_poly.pdbx_strand_id
1 'polypeptide(L)'
;MKAIGANPRVIKRIFLLESSYIGLIGAFVGTFTAYGVSILVNFALPMILEAAFQEELPAGLQFSSIPWSLVVIPVGICLVVTVLSGLRPTKRATEITVLKAMRREV
;
A
#
# COMPACT_ATOMS: atom_id res chain seq x y z
N MET A 1 0.03 15.20 22.06
CA MET A 1 -1.39 14.81 22.24
C MET A 1 -1.76 14.49 23.68
N LYS A 2 -1.05 13.56 24.36
CA LYS A 2 -1.38 13.17 25.74
C LYS A 2 -1.15 14.27 26.79
N ALA A 3 -0.25 15.22 26.52
CA ALA A 3 0.00 16.42 27.35
C ALA A 3 -1.14 17.46 27.31
N ILE A 4 -2.02 17.38 26.31
CA ILE A 4 -3.17 18.29 26.12
C ILE A 4 -4.46 17.65 26.71
N GLY A 5 -4.32 16.59 27.54
CA GLY A 5 -5.45 15.91 28.18
C GLY A 5 -6.21 14.92 27.28
N ALA A 6 -5.74 14.64 26.07
CA ALA A 6 -6.41 13.73 25.15
C ALA A 6 -6.42 12.28 25.68
N ASN A 7 -7.59 11.63 25.60
CA ASN A 7 -7.77 10.23 26.01
C ASN A 7 -6.90 9.29 25.14
N PRO A 8 -6.10 8.39 25.74
CA PRO A 8 -5.27 7.42 25.00
C PRO A 8 -6.01 6.61 23.93
N ARG A 9 -7.31 6.33 24.14
CA ARG A 9 -8.15 5.62 23.16
C ARG A 9 -8.39 6.45 21.89
N VAL A 10 -8.54 7.77 22.02
CA VAL A 10 -8.72 8.70 20.90
C VAL A 10 -7.43 8.80 20.10
N ILE A 11 -6.30 8.97 20.79
CA ILE A 11 -4.96 8.99 20.15
C ILE A 11 -4.73 7.72 19.34
N LYS A 12 -5.07 6.55 19.90
CA LYS A 12 -4.96 5.27 19.19
C LYS A 12 -5.82 5.22 17.93
N ARG A 13 -7.06 5.69 17.99
CA ARG A 13 -7.96 5.72 16.82
C ARG A 13 -7.42 6.63 15.72
N ILE A 14 -6.94 7.83 16.07
CA ILE A 14 -6.42 8.79 15.09
C ILE A 14 -5.22 8.20 14.34
N PHE A 15 -4.23 7.65 15.05
CA PHE A 15 -3.06 7.02 14.42
C PHE A 15 -3.41 5.82 13.53
N LEU A 16 -4.41 5.03 13.93
CA LEU A 16 -4.88 3.90 13.11
C LEU A 16 -5.59 4.39 11.85
N LEU A 17 -6.37 5.47 11.96
CA LEU A 17 -7.00 6.08 10.80
C LEU A 17 -5.96 6.66 9.83
N GLU A 18 -4.93 7.34 10.33
CA GLU A 18 -3.82 7.83 9.49
C GLU A 18 -3.10 6.68 8.77
N SER A 19 -2.77 5.61 9.50
CA SER A 19 -2.10 4.44 8.92
C SER A 19 -2.96 3.75 7.86
N SER A 20 -4.27 3.66 8.10
CA SER A 20 -5.24 3.11 7.14
C SER A 20 -5.37 3.99 5.90
N TYR A 21 -5.38 5.31 6.08
CA TYR A 21 -5.46 6.28 4.99
C TYR A 21 -4.22 6.20 4.09
N ILE A 22 -3.02 6.11 4.69
CA ILE A 22 -1.78 5.88 3.95
C ILE A 22 -1.83 4.55 3.20
N GLY A 23 -2.35 3.49 3.84
CA GLY A 23 -2.55 2.19 3.19
C GLY A 23 -3.48 2.24 1.98
N LEU A 24 -4.58 2.99 2.06
CA LEU A 24 -5.52 3.17 0.95
C LEU A 24 -4.87 3.91 -0.22
N ILE A 25 -4.13 4.98 0.05
CA ILE A 25 -3.39 5.72 -0.98
C ILE A 25 -2.33 4.81 -1.63
N GLY A 26 -1.58 4.06 -0.82
CA GLY A 26 -0.58 3.12 -1.32
C GLY A 26 -1.19 2.03 -2.21
N ALA A 27 -2.33 1.46 -1.80
CA ALA A 27 -3.07 0.48 -2.60
C ALA A 27 -3.58 1.06 -3.92
N PHE A 28 -4.07 2.30 -3.91
CA PHE A 28 -4.51 3.01 -5.11
C PHE A 28 -3.35 3.24 -6.08
N VAL A 29 -2.25 3.84 -5.60
CA VAL A 29 -1.07 4.11 -6.43
C VAL A 29 -0.47 2.81 -6.96
N GLY A 30 -0.32 1.79 -6.13
CA GLY A 30 0.20 0.48 -6.54
C GLY A 30 -0.65 -0.19 -7.61
N THR A 31 -1.98 -0.08 -7.51
CA THR A 31 -2.91 -0.60 -8.53
C THR A 31 -2.73 0.15 -9.86
N PHE A 32 -2.65 1.49 -9.82
CA PHE A 32 -2.40 2.30 -11.01
C PHE A 32 -1.06 1.94 -11.66
N THR A 33 0.01 1.79 -10.89
CA THR A 33 1.32 1.37 -11.39
C THR A 33 1.27 -0.02 -12.01
N ALA A 34 0.56 -0.98 -11.40
CA ALA A 34 0.42 -2.33 -11.96
C ALA A 34 -0.28 -2.33 -13.33
N TYR A 35 -1.35 -1.54 -13.49
CA TYR A 35 -2.00 -1.36 -14.80
C TYR A 35 -1.09 -0.66 -15.81
N GLY A 36 -0.33 0.35 -15.38
CA GLY A 36 0.66 1.01 -16.24
C GLY A 36 1.73 0.04 -16.76
N VAL A 37 2.25 -0.82 -15.89
CA VAL A 37 3.21 -1.87 -16.28
C VAL A 37 2.56 -2.88 -17.21
N SER A 38 1.31 -3.29 -16.97
CA SER A 38 0.60 -4.22 -17.84
C SER A 38 0.41 -3.66 -19.27
N ILE A 39 0.05 -2.39 -19.41
CA ILE A 39 -0.04 -1.72 -20.71
C ILE A 39 1.34 -1.70 -21.39
N LEU A 40 2.39 -1.33 -20.65
CA LEU A 40 3.75 -1.28 -21.17
C LEU A 40 4.22 -2.65 -21.67
N VAL A 41 3.93 -3.71 -20.92
CA VAL A 41 4.27 -5.10 -21.27
C VAL A 41 3.50 -5.55 -22.51
N ASN A 42 2.20 -5.27 -22.61
CA ASN A 42 1.40 -5.61 -23.78
C ASN A 42 1.85 -4.85 -25.05
N PHE A 43 2.47 -3.68 -24.92
CA PHE A 43 3.02 -2.93 -26.05
C PHE A 43 4.44 -3.39 -26.42
N ALA A 44 5.31 -3.62 -25.42
CA ALA A 44 6.72 -3.92 -25.64
C ALA A 44 6.97 -5.37 -26.05
N LEU A 45 6.23 -6.34 -25.50
CA LEU A 45 6.47 -7.76 -25.79
C LEU A 45 6.23 -8.12 -27.27
N PRO A 46 5.10 -7.74 -27.91
CA PRO A 46 4.89 -8.05 -29.33
C PRO A 46 6.00 -7.49 -30.23
N MET A 47 6.43 -6.23 -29.98
CA MET A 47 7.50 -5.58 -30.74
C MET A 47 8.83 -6.34 -30.66
N ILE A 48 9.19 -6.86 -29.48
CA ILE A 48 10.43 -7.62 -29.28
C ILE A 48 10.32 -8.99 -29.95
N LEU A 49 9.17 -9.66 -29.84
CA LEU A 49 8.98 -11.00 -30.40
C LEU A 49 8.89 -10.99 -31.92
N GLU A 50 8.21 -10.01 -32.54
CA GLU A 50 8.17 -9.84 -34.00
C GLU A 50 9.57 -9.61 -34.57
N ALA A 51 10.38 -8.77 -33.89
CA ALA A 51 11.76 -8.51 -34.29
C ALA A 51 12.68 -9.74 -34.14
N ALA A 52 12.41 -10.62 -33.18
CA ALA A 52 13.25 -11.78 -32.88
C ALA A 52 12.88 -13.05 -33.68
N PHE A 53 11.59 -13.27 -33.94
CA PHE A 53 11.09 -14.52 -34.55
C PHE A 53 10.64 -14.37 -36.01
N GLN A 54 10.54 -13.14 -36.54
CA GLN A 54 10.09 -12.85 -37.93
C GLN A 54 8.75 -13.48 -38.33
N GLU A 55 7.95 -13.94 -37.37
CA GLU A 55 6.57 -14.40 -37.58
C GLU A 55 5.58 -13.32 -37.13
N GLU A 56 4.53 -13.11 -37.93
CA GLU A 56 3.41 -12.25 -37.56
C GLU A 56 2.63 -12.92 -36.41
N LEU A 57 2.77 -12.38 -35.20
CA LEU A 57 1.95 -12.81 -34.07
C LEU A 57 0.47 -12.47 -34.37
N PRO A 58 -0.48 -13.33 -33.96
CA PRO A 58 -1.90 -13.02 -34.09
C PRO A 58 -2.24 -11.64 -33.50
N ALA A 59 -2.78 -10.75 -34.34
CA ALA A 59 -3.21 -9.42 -33.94
C ALA A 59 -4.28 -9.54 -32.84
N GLY A 60 -3.90 -9.29 -31.59
CA GLY A 60 -4.79 -9.36 -30.43
C GLY A 60 -4.35 -10.25 -29.27
N LEU A 61 -3.17 -10.86 -29.31
CA LEU A 61 -2.61 -11.56 -28.14
C LEU A 61 -2.33 -10.56 -27.00
N GLN A 62 -3.22 -10.56 -26.00
CA GLN A 62 -2.98 -9.88 -24.73
C GLN A 62 -2.17 -10.80 -23.82
N PHE A 63 -0.88 -10.48 -23.64
CA PHE A 63 0.02 -11.26 -22.76
C PHE A 63 -0.24 -10.98 -21.28
N SER A 64 -0.66 -9.76 -20.94
CA SER A 64 -0.90 -9.31 -19.57
C SER A 64 -2.32 -8.79 -19.44
N SER A 65 -3.27 -9.67 -19.11
CA SER A 65 -4.60 -9.27 -18.65
C SER A 65 -4.64 -9.42 -17.13
N ILE A 66 -4.84 -8.32 -16.40
CA ILE A 66 -4.95 -8.35 -14.94
C ILE A 66 -6.43 -8.58 -14.57
N PRO A 67 -6.84 -9.81 -14.19
CA PRO A 67 -8.20 -10.06 -13.69
C PRO A 67 -8.43 -9.35 -12.36
N TRP A 68 -9.71 -9.06 -12.06
CA TRP A 68 -10.13 -8.36 -10.85
C TRP A 68 -9.63 -9.03 -9.54
N SER A 69 -9.50 -10.35 -9.53
CA SER A 69 -8.96 -11.11 -8.40
C SER A 69 -7.53 -10.71 -8.02
N LEU A 70 -6.67 -10.43 -9.02
CA LEU A 70 -5.29 -9.98 -8.81
C LEU A 70 -5.19 -8.54 -8.33
N VAL A 71 -6.27 -7.77 -8.36
CA VAL A 71 -6.33 -6.43 -7.76
C VAL A 71 -6.84 -6.51 -6.33
N VAL A 72 -7.93 -7.24 -6.09
CA VAL A 72 -8.58 -7.32 -4.78
C VAL A 72 -7.67 -7.95 -3.72
N ILE A 73 -6.97 -9.03 -4.06
CA ILE A 73 -6.13 -9.76 -3.10
C ILE A 73 -4.97 -8.89 -2.60
N PRO A 74 -4.12 -8.28 -3.45
CA PRO A 74 -3.02 -7.43 -3.00
C PRO A 74 -3.50 -6.17 -2.27
N VAL A 75 -4.60 -5.55 -2.72
CA VAL A 75 -5.19 -4.40 -2.02
C VAL A 75 -5.62 -4.79 -0.60
N GLY A 76 -6.29 -5.93 -0.44
CA GLY A 76 -6.68 -6.47 0.86
C GLY A 76 -5.46 -6.74 1.76
N ILE A 77 -4.43 -7.40 1.23
CA ILE A 77 -3.18 -7.66 1.95
C ILE A 77 -2.51 -6.33 2.36
N CYS A 78 -2.42 -5.36 1.46
CA CYS A 78 -1.83 -4.05 1.73
C CYS A 78 -2.51 -3.35 2.90
N LEU A 79 -3.85 -3.30 2.92
CA LEU A 79 -4.61 -2.69 4.00
C LEU A 79 -4.43 -3.43 5.33
N VAL A 80 -4.43 -4.76 5.31
CA VAL A 80 -4.20 -5.56 6.52
C VAL A 80 -2.79 -5.29 7.07
N VAL A 81 -1.76 -5.31 6.22
CA VAL A 81 -0.37 -5.09 6.64
C VAL A 81 -0.16 -3.68 7.17
N THR A 82 -0.69 -2.65 6.51
CA THR A 82 -0.54 -1.26 6.96
C THR A 82 -1.20 -1.01 8.32
N VAL A 83 -2.42 -1.54 8.53
CA VAL A 83 -3.11 -1.44 9.82
C VAL A 83 -2.39 -2.23 10.92
N LEU A 84 -1.98 -3.48 10.64
CA LEU A 84 -1.24 -4.31 11.59
C LEU A 84 0.10 -3.69 11.99
N SER A 85 0.79 -3.08 11.02
CA SER A 85 2.03 -2.35 11.24
C SER A 85 1.81 -1.13 12.14
N GLY A 86 0.71 -0.39 11.98
CA GLY A 86 0.36 0.75 12.84
C GLY A 86 -0.08 0.36 14.26
N LEU A 87 -0.72 -0.80 14.45
CA LEU A 87 -1.29 -1.20 15.75
C LEU A 87 -0.25 -1.36 16.87
N ARG A 88 0.89 -2.00 16.58
CA ARG A 88 1.97 -2.24 17.56
C ARG A 88 2.64 -0.93 18.06
N PRO A 89 3.13 -0.03 17.19
CA PRO A 89 3.76 1.21 17.61
C PRO A 89 2.77 2.14 18.31
N THR A 90 1.52 2.24 17.84
CA THR A 90 0.51 3.10 18.48
C THR A 90 0.21 2.66 19.91
N LYS A 91 0.09 1.35 20.17
CA LYS A 91 -0.11 0.84 21.52
C LYS A 91 1.05 1.27 22.43
N ARG A 92 2.29 1.02 22.01
CA ARG A 92 3.49 1.42 22.76
C ARG A 92 3.55 2.94 22.99
N ALA A 93 3.24 3.76 21.99
CA ALA A 93 3.24 5.22 22.10
C ALA A 93 2.19 5.76 23.08
N THR A 94 1.01 5.13 23.14
CA THR A 94 -0.05 5.53 24.07
C THR A 94 0.19 5.11 25.52
N GLU A 95 1.03 4.09 25.76
CA GLU A 95 1.37 3.60 27.11
C GLU A 95 2.42 4.48 27.81
N ILE A 96 3.21 5.26 27.06
CA ILE A 96 4.22 6.16 27.63
C ILE A 96 3.51 7.29 28.40
N THR A 97 3.84 7.46 29.68
CA THR A 97 3.33 8.56 30.52
C THR A 97 4.01 9.87 30.13
N VAL A 98 3.25 10.97 30.05
CA VAL A 98 3.73 12.31 29.65
C VAL A 98 4.94 12.74 30.50
N LEU A 99 4.89 12.51 31.82
CA LEU A 99 5.99 12.80 32.74
C LEU A 99 7.29 12.05 32.39
N LYS A 100 7.18 10.80 31.93
CA LYS A 100 8.34 9.98 31.53
C LYS A 100 8.85 10.37 30.14
N ALA A 101 7.99 10.93 29.29
CA ALA A 101 8.38 11.48 27.99
C ALA A 101 9.15 12.80 28.14
N MET A 102 8.74 13.69 29.05
CA MET A 102 9.46 14.95 29.33
C MET A 102 10.77 14.73 30.11
N ARG A 103 10.83 13.76 31.03
CA ARG A 103 12.07 13.41 31.75
C ARG A 103 13.10 12.66 30.89
N ARG A 104 12.79 12.37 29.63
CA ARG A 104 13.74 11.71 28.71
C ARG A 104 14.70 12.71 28.06
N GLU A 105 14.44 14.00 28.19
CA GLU A 105 15.25 15.09 27.63
C GLU A 105 16.03 15.87 28.71
N VAL A 106 16.11 15.34 29.95
CA VAL A 106 17.02 15.82 31.01
C VAL A 106 17.92 14.70 31.48
#